data_AF-A0A495BBS6-F1
#
_entry.id   AF-A0A495BBS6-F1
#
_cell.length_a   1.000
_cell.length_b   1.000
_cell.length_c   1.000
_cell.angle_alpha   90.00
_cell.angle_beta   90.00
_cell.angle_gamma   90.00
#
_symmetry.space_group_name_H-M   'P 1'
#
loop_
_entity.id
_entity.type
_entity.pdbx_description
1 polymer ?
#
loop_
_entity_poly.entity_id
_entity_poly.type
_entity_poly.pdbx_seq_one_letter_code
_entity_poly.pdbx_strand_id
1 'polypeptide(L)'
;MACAGHHFQLHRAAINILIGAVTGQGGTAITKEGLSVAADQMRQLMLEDSAKFAGVTDGKTSYDNLSADSVGVRGDGKKLGGTRWDLDGLCGVDNSRCLTKDGKLVLDEQGRVQFNQKAAGVDSLDKFLQTEEGKKLAGATGGIQGVKGTLFGTPYEAGSWQDKLIESFAGTHDMIGGKLSALYDEQGNAKRERDSVVQNAQDTWSATGAIVVSSPFAMAEYLPPQVWSAISILLKSAR
;
A
#
# COMPACT_ATOMS: atom_id res chain seq x y z
N MET A 1 25.30 18.78 -3.27
CA MET A 1 25.79 17.60 -2.52
C MET A 1 25.33 17.51 -1.06
N ALA A 2 24.74 18.57 -0.45
CA ALA A 2 24.28 18.53 0.94
C ALA A 2 22.91 17.84 1.17
N CYS A 3 22.00 17.80 0.18
CA CYS A 3 20.67 17.16 0.35
C CYS A 3 20.73 15.63 0.46
N ALA A 4 21.66 14.97 -0.22
CA ALA A 4 21.76 13.50 -0.20
C ALA A 4 22.20 12.95 1.18
N GLY A 5 23.08 13.68 1.87
CA GLY A 5 23.56 13.29 3.21
C GLY A 5 22.49 13.39 4.29
N HIS A 6 21.57 14.34 4.18
CA HIS A 6 20.48 14.50 5.15
C HIS A 6 19.43 13.40 4.99
N HIS A 7 19.05 13.08 3.75
CA HIS A 7 18.10 12.00 3.43
C HIS A 7 18.59 10.63 3.94
N PHE A 8 19.88 10.35 3.79
CA PHE A 8 20.47 9.08 4.24
C PHE A 8 20.47 8.91 5.77
N GLN A 9 20.76 9.99 6.52
CA GLN A 9 20.73 9.95 7.99
C GLN A 9 19.30 9.81 8.53
N LEU A 10 18.35 10.49 7.88
CA LEU A 10 16.92 10.39 8.16
C LEU A 10 16.41 8.96 7.94
N HIS A 11 16.78 8.33 6.81
CA HIS A 11 16.44 6.94 6.49
C HIS A 11 17.01 5.95 7.51
N ARG A 12 18.27 6.12 7.90
CA ARG A 12 18.92 5.28 8.93
C ARG A 12 18.25 5.42 10.29
N ALA A 13 17.79 6.62 10.65
CA ALA A 13 17.04 6.85 11.88
C ALA A 13 15.68 6.13 11.87
N ALA A 14 14.94 6.17 10.76
CA ALA A 14 13.68 5.45 10.62
C ALA A 14 13.85 3.93 10.73
N ILE A 15 14.90 3.37 10.10
CA ILE A 15 15.24 1.94 10.22
C ILE A 15 15.58 1.58 11.67
N ASN A 16 16.37 2.40 12.36
CA ASN A 16 16.73 2.15 13.76
C ASN A 16 15.51 2.19 14.69
N ILE A 17 14.55 3.10 14.44
CA ILE A 17 13.29 3.16 15.17
C ILE A 17 12.45 1.91 14.91
N LEU A 18 12.37 1.45 13.66
CA LEU A 18 11.68 0.20 13.30
C LEU A 18 12.31 -1.00 14.01
N ILE A 19 13.64 -1.14 13.96
CA ILE A 19 14.34 -2.23 14.66
C ILE A 19 14.09 -2.15 16.17
N GLY A 20 14.17 -0.96 16.77
CA GLY A 20 13.89 -0.77 18.20
C GLY A 20 12.45 -1.12 18.59
N ALA A 21 11.48 -0.75 17.74
CA ALA A 21 10.06 -1.05 17.97
C ALA A 21 9.76 -2.55 17.85
N VAL A 22 10.38 -3.23 16.87
CA VAL A 22 10.18 -4.67 16.62
C VAL A 22 10.88 -5.54 17.65
N THR A 23 12.11 -5.17 18.05
CA THR A 23 12.95 -6.02 18.92
C THR A 23 12.80 -5.71 20.41
N GLY A 24 12.19 -4.58 20.77
CA GLY A 24 12.21 -4.06 22.14
C GLY A 24 13.60 -3.63 22.62
N GLN A 25 14.64 -3.74 21.79
CA GLN A 25 16.02 -3.37 22.09
C GLN A 25 16.31 -1.95 21.58
N GLY A 26 15.56 -0.97 22.08
CA GLY A 26 15.83 0.44 21.81
C GLY A 26 16.83 1.00 22.82
N GLY A 27 18.09 1.20 22.41
CA GLY A 27 19.07 1.99 23.20
C GLY A 27 18.71 3.48 23.33
N THR A 28 17.60 3.91 22.71
CA THR A 28 17.05 5.27 22.77
C THR A 28 15.53 5.18 22.93
N ALA A 29 14.94 6.12 23.68
CA ALA A 29 13.50 6.18 23.86
C ALA A 29 12.81 6.45 22.51
N ILE A 30 11.92 5.55 22.10
CA ILE A 30 11.09 5.74 20.90
C ILE A 30 9.99 6.74 21.25
N THR A 31 10.00 7.91 20.62
CA THR A 31 8.98 8.95 20.80
C THR A 31 7.91 8.86 19.72
N LYS A 32 6.74 9.45 19.99
CA LYS A 32 5.68 9.64 18.99
C LYS A 32 6.23 10.34 17.75
N GLU A 33 6.99 11.42 17.95
CA GLU A 33 7.57 12.23 16.89
C GLU A 33 8.56 11.42 16.05
N GLY A 34 9.35 10.55 16.68
CA GLY A 34 10.25 9.64 15.98
C GLY A 34 9.50 8.64 15.09
N LEU A 35 8.46 7.99 15.63
CA LEU A 35 7.58 7.10 14.86
C LEU A 35 6.91 7.84 13.70
N SER A 36 6.44 9.06 13.95
CA SER A 36 5.79 9.91 12.95
C SER A 36 6.73 10.30 11.81
N VAL A 37 7.98 10.68 12.11
CA VAL A 37 9.00 10.96 11.08
C VAL A 37 9.34 9.70 10.28
N ALA A 38 9.47 8.56 10.93
CA ALA A 38 9.71 7.29 10.24
C ALA A 38 8.54 6.88 9.34
N ALA A 39 7.31 7.08 9.80
CA ALA A 39 6.09 6.82 9.05
C ALA A 39 6.04 7.65 7.76
N ASP A 40 6.33 8.94 7.86
CA ASP A 40 6.37 9.85 6.72
C ASP A 40 7.41 9.45 5.68
N GLN A 41 8.63 9.09 6.11
CA GLN A 41 9.66 8.63 5.19
C GLN A 41 9.25 7.35 4.45
N MET A 42 8.70 6.37 5.17
CA MET A 42 8.20 5.15 4.54
C MET A 42 7.07 5.46 3.57
N ARG A 43 6.17 6.39 3.91
CA ARG A 43 5.12 6.87 3.01
C ARG A 43 5.68 7.51 1.75
N GLN A 44 6.65 8.42 1.85
CA GLN A 44 7.26 9.03 0.66
C GLN A 44 7.90 7.99 -0.25
N LEU A 45 8.65 7.03 0.32
CA LEU A 45 9.26 5.94 -0.45
C LEU A 45 8.20 5.08 -1.15
N MET A 46 7.07 4.81 -0.50
CA MET A 46 5.99 4.01 -1.10
C MET A 46 5.18 4.78 -2.12
N LEU A 47 5.03 6.10 -1.99
CA LEU A 47 4.48 6.97 -3.04
C LEU A 47 5.38 6.96 -4.28
N GLU A 48 6.70 7.07 -4.11
CA GLU A 48 7.66 6.96 -5.21
C GLU A 48 7.60 5.58 -5.87
N ASP A 49 7.49 4.51 -5.08
CA ASP A 49 7.36 3.15 -5.62
C ASP A 49 6.00 2.94 -6.33
N SER A 50 4.89 3.50 -5.81
CA SER A 50 3.57 3.52 -6.46
C SER A 50 3.58 4.21 -7.80
N ALA A 51 4.25 5.35 -7.90
CA ALA A 51 4.30 6.14 -9.12
C ALA A 51 5.01 5.44 -10.29
N LYS A 52 5.74 4.34 -10.04
CA LYS A 52 6.39 3.54 -11.08
C LYS A 52 5.39 2.80 -11.96
N PHE A 53 4.22 2.47 -11.42
CA PHE A 53 3.23 1.73 -12.19
C PHE A 53 2.47 2.69 -13.10
N ALA A 54 2.67 2.55 -14.42
CA ALA A 54 1.97 3.36 -15.41
C ALA A 54 0.45 3.17 -15.38
N GLY A 55 -0.01 1.98 -14.97
CA GLY A 55 -1.42 1.66 -14.80
C GLY A 55 -1.94 0.54 -15.69
N VAL A 56 -3.24 0.30 -15.57
CA VAL A 56 -4.07 -0.57 -16.40
C VAL A 56 -5.09 0.31 -17.10
N THR A 57 -5.40 0.00 -18.35
CA THR A 57 -6.47 0.64 -19.10
C THR A 57 -7.29 -0.38 -19.86
N ASP A 58 -8.57 -0.08 -20.06
CA ASP A 58 -9.45 -0.82 -20.97
C ASP A 58 -9.81 0.00 -22.21
N GLY A 59 -9.09 1.12 -22.42
CA GLY A 59 -9.33 2.11 -23.46
C GLY A 59 -10.35 3.18 -23.10
N LYS A 60 -11.09 3.02 -21.98
CA LYS A 60 -12.07 4.01 -21.47
C LYS A 60 -11.74 4.44 -20.06
N THR A 61 -11.57 3.48 -19.17
CA THR A 61 -11.18 3.68 -17.77
C THR A 61 -9.72 3.27 -17.61
N SER A 62 -8.98 4.02 -16.81
CA SER A 62 -7.61 3.67 -16.44
C SER A 62 -7.36 3.90 -14.97
N TYR A 63 -6.58 3.01 -14.37
CA TYR A 63 -6.16 3.07 -12.98
C TYR A 63 -4.67 2.84 -12.87
N ASP A 64 -4.01 3.57 -11.99
CA ASP A 64 -2.64 3.33 -11.54
C ASP A 64 -2.65 3.04 -10.03
N ASN A 65 -1.52 3.19 -9.32
CA ASN A 65 -1.50 3.02 -7.86
C ASN A 65 -1.95 4.29 -7.08
N LEU A 66 -2.16 5.44 -7.71
CA LEU A 66 -2.31 6.74 -7.02
C LEU A 66 -3.52 7.59 -7.49
N SER A 67 -4.29 7.10 -8.45
CA SER A 67 -5.31 7.85 -9.19
C SER A 67 -6.63 8.10 -8.45
N ALA A 68 -6.86 7.44 -7.32
CA ALA A 68 -8.07 7.63 -6.55
C ALA A 68 -7.93 8.72 -5.48
N ASP A 69 -9.07 9.34 -5.15
CA ASP A 69 -9.12 10.47 -4.24
C ASP A 69 -8.87 10.08 -2.78
N SER A 70 -8.09 10.91 -2.08
CA SER A 70 -7.90 10.87 -0.63
C SER A 70 -7.40 12.23 -0.14
N VAL A 71 -7.63 12.56 1.13
CA VAL A 71 -6.92 13.71 1.76
C VAL A 71 -5.49 13.33 2.17
N GLY A 72 -5.19 12.03 2.17
CA GLY A 72 -3.89 11.47 2.52
C GLY A 72 -3.47 11.72 3.96
N VAL A 73 -2.16 11.61 4.21
CA VAL A 73 -1.56 11.91 5.51
C VAL A 73 -0.90 13.28 5.42
N ARG A 74 -1.08 14.12 6.45
CA ARG A 74 -0.57 15.52 6.48
C ARG A 74 -1.01 16.39 5.31
N GLY A 75 -2.13 16.03 4.65
CA GLY A 75 -2.68 16.79 3.53
C GLY A 75 -1.91 16.62 2.23
N ASP A 76 -1.13 15.54 2.06
CA ASP A 76 -0.46 15.25 0.79
C ASP A 76 -1.42 14.94 -0.36
N GLY A 77 -2.71 14.68 -0.06
CA GLY A 77 -3.75 14.44 -1.04
C GLY A 77 -3.57 13.16 -1.84
N LYS A 78 -2.76 12.21 -1.34
CA LYS A 78 -2.47 10.95 -2.03
C LYS A 78 -3.19 9.79 -1.39
N LYS A 79 -3.88 9.02 -2.22
CA LYS A 79 -4.41 7.72 -1.82
C LYS A 79 -3.36 6.65 -2.04
N LEU A 80 -2.86 6.09 -0.95
CA LEU A 80 -1.91 4.97 -0.97
C LEU A 80 -2.52 3.70 -0.39
N GLY A 81 -3.62 3.82 0.37
CA GLY A 81 -4.28 2.68 1.00
C GLY A 81 -4.97 1.75 0.01
N GLY A 82 -4.66 0.46 0.12
CA GLY A 82 -5.21 -0.62 -0.71
C GLY A 82 -4.11 -1.57 -1.16
N THR A 83 -4.47 -2.68 -1.80
CA THR A 83 -3.49 -3.58 -2.43
C THR A 83 -2.91 -2.96 -3.70
N ARG A 84 -1.63 -3.23 -3.98
CA ARG A 84 -1.05 -2.99 -5.30
C ARG A 84 -1.74 -3.84 -6.35
N TRP A 85 -1.69 -3.40 -7.60
CA TRP A 85 -2.19 -4.18 -8.72
C TRP A 85 -1.49 -5.55 -8.79
N ASP A 86 -2.29 -6.61 -8.73
CA ASP A 86 -1.87 -7.99 -9.03
C ASP A 86 -2.25 -8.31 -10.47
N LEU A 87 -1.25 -8.28 -11.35
CA LEU A 87 -1.45 -8.54 -12.78
C LEU A 87 -1.75 -10.01 -13.07
N ASP A 88 -1.39 -10.96 -12.21
CA ASP A 88 -1.80 -12.36 -12.38
C ASP A 88 -3.26 -12.56 -11.99
N GLY A 89 -3.70 -11.88 -10.93
CA GLY A 89 -5.12 -11.82 -10.60
C GLY A 89 -5.94 -11.14 -11.71
N LEU A 90 -5.45 -10.02 -12.25
CA LEU A 90 -6.16 -9.26 -13.27
C LEU A 90 -6.14 -9.95 -14.65
N CYS A 91 -4.94 -10.19 -15.19
CA CYS A 91 -4.73 -10.71 -16.53
C CYS A 91 -4.81 -12.24 -16.61
N GLY A 92 -4.67 -12.94 -15.48
CA GLY A 92 -4.38 -14.37 -15.45
C GLY A 92 -2.87 -14.61 -15.52
N VAL A 93 -2.41 -15.70 -14.90
CA VAL A 93 -1.00 -16.14 -14.98
C VAL A 93 -0.58 -16.35 -16.44
N ASP A 94 -1.51 -16.79 -17.30
CA ASP A 94 -1.34 -16.98 -18.73
C ASP A 94 -1.62 -15.71 -19.57
N ASN A 95 -1.88 -14.57 -18.92
CA ASN A 95 -2.27 -13.29 -19.52
C ASN A 95 -3.57 -13.33 -20.35
N SER A 96 -4.41 -14.36 -20.21
CA SER A 96 -5.62 -14.57 -21.03
C SER A 96 -6.62 -13.41 -21.03
N ARG A 97 -6.66 -12.58 -19.99
CA ARG A 97 -7.58 -11.43 -19.84
C ARG A 97 -6.99 -10.09 -20.24
N CYS A 98 -5.76 -10.05 -20.73
CA CYS A 98 -5.11 -8.83 -21.19
C CYS A 98 -4.60 -8.99 -22.63
N LEU A 99 -4.29 -7.88 -23.31
CA LEU A 99 -3.72 -7.95 -24.65
C LEU A 99 -2.28 -8.46 -24.58
N THR A 100 -1.97 -9.42 -25.45
CA THR A 100 -0.66 -10.04 -25.53
C THR A 100 -0.11 -10.11 -26.95
N LYS A 101 1.21 -10.15 -27.04
CA LYS A 101 1.96 -10.47 -28.24
C LYS A 101 3.11 -11.38 -27.85
N ASP A 102 3.19 -12.54 -28.49
CA ASP A 102 4.21 -13.57 -28.19
C ASP A 102 4.22 -13.98 -26.71
N GLY A 103 3.03 -14.07 -26.09
CA GLY A 103 2.85 -14.44 -24.68
C GLY A 103 3.13 -13.33 -23.66
N LYS A 104 3.59 -12.15 -24.10
CA LYS A 104 3.90 -11.00 -23.23
C LYS A 104 2.79 -9.95 -23.30
N LEU A 105 2.56 -9.26 -22.19
CA LEU A 105 1.61 -8.14 -22.13
C LEU A 105 2.00 -7.04 -23.12
N VAL A 106 1.01 -6.55 -23.87
CA VAL A 106 1.16 -5.39 -24.75
C VAL A 106 0.80 -4.15 -23.95
N LEU A 107 1.71 -3.18 -23.93
CA LEU A 107 1.50 -1.89 -23.29
C LEU A 107 0.96 -0.88 -24.31
N ASP A 108 0.17 0.08 -23.85
CA ASP A 108 -0.22 1.23 -24.68
C ASP A 108 0.92 2.26 -24.79
N GLU A 109 0.67 3.37 -25.49
CA GLU A 109 1.65 4.45 -25.67
C GLU A 109 2.07 5.13 -24.36
N GLN A 110 1.28 4.98 -23.30
CA GLN A 110 1.56 5.48 -21.96
C GLN A 110 2.23 4.42 -21.06
N GLY A 111 2.53 3.23 -21.59
CA GLY A 111 3.13 2.14 -20.84
C GLY A 111 2.15 1.34 -19.98
N ARG A 112 0.84 1.52 -20.17
CA ARG A 112 -0.21 0.85 -19.37
C ARG A 112 -0.52 -0.52 -19.91
N VAL A 113 -0.81 -1.45 -19.00
CA VAL A 113 -1.32 -2.78 -19.34
C VAL A 113 -2.72 -2.64 -19.93
N GLN A 114 -2.94 -3.27 -21.09
CA GLN A 114 -4.23 -3.20 -21.77
C GLN A 114 -5.13 -4.39 -21.38
N PHE A 115 -6.15 -4.12 -20.58
CA PHE A 115 -7.17 -5.09 -20.20
C PHE A 115 -8.09 -5.41 -21.38
N ASN A 116 -8.36 -6.70 -21.60
CA ASN A 116 -9.19 -7.16 -22.71
C ASN A 116 -10.56 -7.58 -22.19
N GLN A 117 -11.53 -6.64 -22.22
CA GLN A 117 -12.85 -6.88 -21.66
C GLN A 117 -13.57 -8.06 -22.33
N LYS A 118 -13.38 -8.21 -23.66
CA LYS A 118 -13.96 -9.32 -24.43
C LYS A 118 -13.43 -10.67 -23.98
N ALA A 119 -12.13 -10.79 -23.75
CA ALA A 119 -11.53 -12.03 -23.27
C ALA A 119 -11.92 -12.33 -21.80
N ALA A 120 -12.09 -11.29 -20.99
CA ALA A 120 -12.58 -11.39 -19.63
C ALA A 120 -14.10 -11.62 -19.52
N GLY A 121 -14.86 -11.53 -20.61
CA GLY A 121 -16.32 -11.75 -20.62
C GLY A 121 -17.13 -10.66 -19.90
N VAL A 122 -16.62 -9.43 -19.87
CA VAL A 122 -17.21 -8.27 -19.18
C VAL A 122 -17.25 -7.03 -20.08
N ASP A 123 -18.02 -6.00 -19.70
CA ASP A 123 -18.17 -4.79 -20.53
C ASP A 123 -17.07 -3.73 -20.31
N SER A 124 -16.44 -3.73 -19.13
CA SER A 124 -15.41 -2.76 -18.73
C SER A 124 -14.50 -3.32 -17.64
N LEU A 125 -13.34 -2.67 -17.42
CA LEU A 125 -12.50 -2.94 -16.25
C LEU A 125 -13.27 -2.74 -14.94
N ASP A 126 -14.11 -1.70 -14.84
CA ASP A 126 -14.95 -1.47 -13.66
C ASP A 126 -15.93 -2.61 -13.39
N LYS A 127 -16.48 -3.21 -14.46
CA LYS A 127 -17.35 -4.40 -14.35
C LYS A 127 -16.56 -5.62 -13.93
N PHE A 128 -15.33 -5.80 -14.43
CA PHE A 128 -14.45 -6.86 -13.95
C PHE A 128 -14.18 -6.76 -12.45
N LEU A 129 -13.87 -5.56 -11.94
CA LEU A 129 -13.61 -5.34 -10.50
C LEU A 129 -14.82 -5.66 -9.60
N GLN A 130 -16.01 -5.80 -10.17
CA GLN A 130 -17.24 -6.20 -9.47
C GLN A 130 -17.50 -7.71 -9.51
N THR A 131 -16.77 -8.50 -10.31
CA THR A 131 -16.89 -9.97 -10.33
C THR A 131 -16.21 -10.59 -9.11
N GLU A 132 -16.44 -11.88 -8.89
CA GLU A 132 -15.77 -12.63 -7.81
C GLU A 132 -14.25 -12.71 -8.02
N GLU A 133 -13.77 -12.75 -9.26
CA GLU A 133 -12.35 -12.67 -9.60
C GLU A 133 -11.79 -11.27 -9.34
N GLY A 134 -12.49 -10.21 -9.78
CA GLY A 134 -12.03 -8.84 -9.56
C GLY A 134 -11.98 -8.45 -8.09
N LYS A 135 -12.93 -8.89 -7.27
CA LYS A 135 -12.93 -8.65 -5.81
C LYS A 135 -11.74 -9.29 -5.10
N LYS A 136 -11.20 -10.39 -5.62
CA LYS A 136 -10.00 -11.06 -5.05
C LYS A 136 -8.73 -10.23 -5.22
N LEU A 137 -8.73 -9.21 -6.07
CA LEU A 137 -7.61 -8.26 -6.18
C LEU A 137 -7.50 -7.37 -4.95
N ALA A 138 -8.60 -7.15 -4.23
CA ALA A 138 -8.60 -6.41 -2.99
C ALA A 138 -8.07 -7.27 -1.83
N GLY A 139 -7.34 -6.64 -0.91
CA GLY A 139 -6.85 -7.30 0.30
C GLY A 139 -7.96 -7.60 1.30
N ALA A 140 -7.61 -8.28 2.40
CA ALA A 140 -8.57 -8.69 3.45
C ALA A 140 -9.35 -7.52 4.08
N THR A 141 -8.74 -6.33 4.16
CA THR A 141 -9.38 -5.10 4.65
C THR A 141 -10.08 -4.31 3.55
N GLY A 142 -9.97 -4.73 2.28
CA GLY A 142 -10.55 -4.09 1.12
C GLY A 142 -9.63 -3.09 0.41
N GLY A 143 -10.07 -2.68 -0.79
CA GLY A 143 -9.45 -1.64 -1.60
C GLY A 143 -8.32 -2.14 -2.50
N ILE A 144 -8.20 -1.49 -3.66
CA ILE A 144 -7.09 -1.59 -4.61
C ILE A 144 -6.57 -0.17 -4.77
N GLN A 145 -5.25 -0.01 -4.82
CA GLN A 145 -4.62 1.28 -5.08
C GLN A 145 -5.10 1.86 -6.42
N GLY A 146 -5.35 3.17 -6.45
CA GLY A 146 -5.97 3.88 -7.58
C GLY A 146 -7.46 3.66 -7.80
N VAL A 147 -8.11 2.74 -7.06
CA VAL A 147 -9.57 2.54 -7.10
C VAL A 147 -10.22 3.19 -5.87
N LYS A 148 -11.51 3.55 -5.97
CA LYS A 148 -12.28 4.10 -4.83
C LYS A 148 -12.07 3.23 -3.59
N GLY A 149 -11.70 3.88 -2.49
CA GLY A 149 -11.37 3.21 -1.25
C GLY A 149 -12.54 2.42 -0.68
N THR A 150 -12.26 1.21 -0.18
CA THR A 150 -13.22 0.40 0.55
C THR A 150 -12.60 -0.09 1.86
N LEU A 151 -13.45 -0.29 2.87
CA LEU A 151 -13.11 -0.97 4.11
C LEU A 151 -14.08 -2.14 4.28
N PHE A 152 -13.57 -3.37 4.28
CA PHE A 152 -14.38 -4.60 4.27
C PHE A 152 -15.43 -4.60 3.14
N GLY A 153 -15.02 -4.16 1.95
CA GLY A 153 -15.89 -4.04 0.77
C GLY A 153 -16.87 -2.86 0.78
N THR A 154 -16.96 -2.11 1.88
CA THR A 154 -17.82 -0.92 1.96
C THR A 154 -17.07 0.32 1.48
N PRO A 155 -17.53 1.04 0.44
CA PRO A 155 -16.89 2.26 -0.01
C PRO A 155 -16.85 3.35 1.07
N TYR A 156 -15.79 4.15 1.07
CA TYR A 156 -15.69 5.36 1.89
C TYR A 156 -15.32 6.58 1.04
N GLU A 157 -15.60 7.77 1.58
CA GLU A 157 -15.28 9.05 0.94
C GLU A 157 -13.92 9.56 1.40
N ALA A 158 -13.24 10.31 0.53
CA ALA A 158 -12.02 11.03 0.87
C ALA A 158 -12.26 11.97 2.08
N GLY A 159 -11.33 12.00 3.03
CA GLY A 159 -11.41 12.81 4.25
C GLY A 159 -12.26 12.21 5.38
N SER A 160 -12.96 11.10 5.12
CA SER A 160 -13.66 10.33 6.15
C SER A 160 -12.70 9.76 7.20
N TRP A 161 -13.23 9.28 8.33
CA TRP A 161 -12.40 8.65 9.34
C TRP A 161 -11.75 7.35 8.83
N GLN A 162 -12.42 6.62 7.92
CA GLN A 162 -11.89 5.43 7.27
C GLN A 162 -10.71 5.77 6.37
N ASP A 163 -10.84 6.81 5.55
CA ASP A 163 -9.76 7.31 4.68
C ASP A 163 -8.52 7.64 5.52
N LYS A 164 -8.69 8.49 6.54
CA LYS A 164 -7.59 8.87 7.44
C LYS A 164 -6.96 7.68 8.18
N LEU A 165 -7.78 6.73 8.62
CA LEU A 165 -7.30 5.53 9.30
C LEU A 165 -6.46 4.69 8.35
N ILE A 166 -6.97 4.37 7.17
CA ILE A 166 -6.29 3.50 6.20
C ILE A 166 -5.00 4.16 5.71
N GLU A 167 -5.03 5.46 5.40
CA GLU A 167 -3.85 6.19 4.93
C GLU A 167 -2.75 6.29 5.99
N SER A 168 -3.10 6.31 7.28
CA SER A 168 -2.12 6.28 8.37
C SER A 168 -1.30 4.99 8.42
N PHE A 169 -1.86 3.88 7.94
CA PHE A 169 -1.14 2.62 7.78
C PHE A 169 -0.43 2.51 6.44
N ALA A 170 -0.97 3.09 5.37
CA ALA A 170 -0.62 2.76 4.00
C ALA A 170 0.90 2.78 3.71
N GLY A 171 1.62 3.83 4.12
CA GLY A 171 3.06 3.95 3.84
C GLY A 171 3.92 2.92 4.57
N THR A 172 3.66 2.72 5.87
CA THR A 172 4.44 1.78 6.69
C THR A 172 4.06 0.33 6.40
N HIS A 173 2.78 0.08 6.17
CA HIS A 173 2.25 -1.23 5.79
C HIS A 173 2.80 -1.68 4.43
N ASP A 174 2.78 -0.82 3.40
CA ASP A 174 3.35 -1.15 2.09
C ASP A 174 4.86 -1.40 2.17
N MET A 175 5.59 -0.61 2.97
CA MET A 175 7.02 -0.83 3.15
C MET A 175 7.31 -2.19 3.80
N ILE A 176 6.64 -2.50 4.92
CA ILE A 176 6.95 -3.67 5.76
C ILE A 176 6.32 -4.95 5.22
N GLY A 177 5.07 -4.87 4.80
CA GLY A 177 4.29 -5.99 4.26
C GLY A 177 4.62 -6.25 2.79
N GLY A 178 5.02 -5.21 2.05
CA GLY A 178 5.22 -5.26 0.60
C GLY A 178 6.68 -5.22 0.17
N LYS A 179 7.32 -4.06 0.31
CA LYS A 179 8.66 -3.82 -0.25
C LYS A 179 9.73 -4.70 0.41
N LEU A 180 9.77 -4.72 1.75
CA LEU A 180 10.78 -5.47 2.52
C LEU A 180 10.56 -6.98 2.48
N SER A 181 9.34 -7.44 2.19
CA SER A 181 9.02 -8.87 2.03
C SER A 181 9.26 -9.38 0.60
N ALA A 182 9.72 -8.51 -0.31
CA ALA A 182 9.84 -8.77 -1.75
C ALA A 182 8.52 -9.16 -2.43
N LEU A 183 7.39 -8.69 -1.89
CA LEU A 183 6.08 -8.82 -2.53
C LEU A 183 5.95 -7.88 -3.73
N TYR A 184 6.62 -6.72 -3.70
CA TYR A 184 6.54 -5.74 -4.78
C TYR A 184 7.68 -5.87 -5.80
N ASP A 185 7.35 -5.76 -7.08
CA ASP A 185 8.30 -5.82 -8.19
C ASP A 185 8.89 -4.44 -8.54
N GLU A 186 9.68 -4.38 -9.63
CA GLU A 186 10.34 -3.16 -10.08
C GLU A 186 9.37 -2.12 -10.66
N GLN A 187 8.16 -2.54 -11.06
CA GLN A 187 7.10 -1.67 -11.56
C GLN A 187 6.24 -1.11 -10.41
N GLY A 188 6.49 -1.50 -9.17
CA GLY A 188 5.72 -1.06 -8.00
C GLY A 188 4.42 -1.84 -7.80
N ASN A 189 4.29 -3.01 -8.41
CA ASN A 189 3.11 -3.88 -8.33
C ASN A 189 3.36 -5.13 -7.51
N ALA A 190 2.31 -5.91 -7.22
CA ALA A 190 2.50 -7.24 -6.68
C ALA A 190 3.28 -8.10 -7.71
N LYS A 191 4.33 -8.76 -7.23
CA LYS A 191 5.19 -9.60 -8.05
C LYS A 191 4.38 -10.71 -8.70
N ARG A 192 4.58 -10.86 -10.00
CA ARG A 192 3.98 -11.91 -10.83
C ARG A 192 4.69 -13.25 -10.66
N GLU A 193 3.98 -14.31 -11.03
CA GLU A 193 4.45 -15.70 -11.11
C GLU A 193 5.02 -16.20 -9.78
N ARG A 194 4.46 -15.71 -8.66
CA ARG A 194 4.78 -16.21 -7.32
C ARG A 194 4.23 -17.63 -7.19
N ASP A 195 5.06 -18.57 -6.77
CA ASP A 195 4.56 -19.89 -6.42
C ASP A 195 3.61 -19.79 -5.22
N SER A 196 2.69 -20.75 -5.11
CA SER A 196 1.63 -20.72 -4.10
C SER A 196 2.13 -20.63 -2.65
N VAL A 197 3.32 -21.15 -2.34
CA VAL A 197 3.86 -21.12 -0.97
C VAL A 197 4.36 -19.71 -0.65
N VAL A 198 5.12 -19.11 -1.56
CA VAL A 198 5.61 -17.73 -1.42
C VAL A 198 4.43 -16.74 -1.39
N GLN A 199 3.46 -16.92 -2.30
CA GLN A 199 2.26 -16.09 -2.34
C GLN A 199 1.51 -16.14 -0.99
N ASN A 200 1.18 -17.34 -0.51
CA ASN A 200 0.47 -17.50 0.75
C ASN A 200 1.24 -16.90 1.94
N ALA A 201 2.57 -17.09 2.00
CA ALA A 201 3.39 -16.56 3.08
C ALA A 201 3.40 -15.02 3.08
N GLN A 202 3.60 -14.39 1.92
CA GLN A 202 3.63 -12.93 1.78
C GLN A 202 2.26 -12.30 2.03
N ASP A 203 1.20 -12.89 1.47
CA ASP A 203 -0.17 -12.38 1.61
C ASP A 203 -0.62 -12.51 3.09
N THR A 204 -0.26 -13.61 3.76
CA THR A 204 -0.50 -13.80 5.22
C THR A 204 0.28 -12.79 6.05
N TRP A 205 1.57 -12.59 5.75
CA TRP A 205 2.41 -11.61 6.44
C TRP A 205 1.83 -10.19 6.32
N SER A 206 1.45 -9.80 5.11
CA SER A 206 0.83 -8.51 4.81
C SER A 206 -0.50 -8.34 5.57
N ALA A 207 -1.36 -9.36 5.57
CA ALA A 207 -2.66 -9.32 6.24
C ALA A 207 -2.60 -9.38 7.78
N THR A 208 -1.46 -9.75 8.37
CA THR A 208 -1.34 -9.95 9.83
C THR A 208 -0.16 -9.20 10.43
N GLY A 209 1.06 -9.75 10.29
CA GLY A 209 2.27 -9.23 10.92
C GLY A 209 2.58 -7.79 10.52
N ALA A 210 2.41 -7.44 9.24
CA ALA A 210 2.63 -6.07 8.77
C ALA A 210 1.67 -5.06 9.43
N ILE A 211 0.42 -5.44 9.71
CA ILE A 211 -0.55 -4.58 10.42
C ILE A 211 -0.05 -4.32 11.85
N VAL A 212 0.35 -5.38 12.58
CA VAL A 212 0.84 -5.26 13.95
C VAL A 212 2.08 -4.38 14.03
N VAL A 213 3.05 -4.60 13.15
CA VAL A 213 4.30 -3.83 13.14
C VAL A 213 4.07 -2.37 12.70
N SER A 214 3.12 -2.13 11.78
CA SER A 214 2.80 -0.78 11.30
C SER A 214 1.95 0.03 12.29
N SER A 215 1.26 -0.63 13.21
CA SER A 215 0.35 0.00 14.18
C SER A 215 0.96 1.15 14.98
N PRO A 216 2.14 1.05 15.61
CA PRO A 216 2.73 2.18 16.35
C PRO A 216 3.00 3.41 15.47
N PHE A 217 3.37 3.21 14.20
CA PHE A 217 3.58 4.29 13.24
C PHE A 217 2.26 4.94 12.83
N ALA A 218 1.26 4.12 12.50
CA ALA A 218 -0.07 4.60 12.15
C ALA A 218 -0.72 5.37 13.30
N MET A 219 -0.58 4.88 14.54
CA MET A 219 -1.04 5.58 15.74
C MET A 219 -0.36 6.96 15.90
N ALA A 220 0.92 7.07 15.54
CA ALA A 220 1.65 8.34 15.65
C ALA A 220 1.11 9.40 14.70
N GLU A 221 0.65 8.99 13.51
CA GLU A 221 0.01 9.86 12.52
C GLU A 221 -1.48 10.13 12.83
N TYR A 222 -2.23 9.11 13.25
CA TYR A 222 -3.69 9.18 13.36
C TYR A 222 -4.18 9.74 14.69
N LEU A 223 -3.55 9.37 15.81
CA LEU A 223 -4.08 9.69 17.13
C LEU A 223 -3.76 11.15 17.52
N PRO A 224 -4.77 11.88 18.03
CA PRO A 224 -4.57 13.25 18.45
C PRO A 224 -3.68 13.31 19.71
N PRO A 225 -2.97 14.43 19.96
CA PRO A 225 -2.06 14.56 21.10
C PRO A 225 -2.68 14.20 22.45
N GLN A 226 -3.96 14.49 22.66
CA GLN A 226 -4.68 14.22 23.90
C GLN A 226 -4.77 12.71 24.19
N VAL A 227 -4.91 11.87 23.17
CA VAL A 227 -4.93 10.40 23.34
C VAL A 227 -3.55 9.90 23.75
N TRP A 228 -2.49 10.44 23.15
CA TRP A 228 -1.11 10.13 23.56
C TRP A 228 -0.83 10.55 25.00
N SER A 229 -1.33 11.72 25.42
CA SER A 229 -1.24 12.16 26.82
C SER A 229 -1.99 11.21 27.76
N ALA A 230 -3.20 10.77 27.40
CA ALA A 230 -3.97 9.82 28.20
C ALA A 230 -3.26 8.47 28.36
N ILE A 231 -2.70 7.92 27.27
CA ILE A 231 -1.89 6.69 27.30
C ILE A 231 -0.68 6.87 28.23
N SER A 232 0.02 8.01 28.14
CA SER A 232 1.16 8.32 29.01
C SER A 232 0.78 8.35 30.49
N ILE A 233 -0.37 8.95 30.83
CA ILE A 233 -0.88 9.00 32.22
C ILE A 233 -1.20 7.59 32.71
N LEU A 234 -1.93 6.79 31.93
CA LEU A 234 -2.30 5.42 32.29
C LEU A 234 -1.06 4.54 32.53
N LEU A 235 -0.06 4.61 31.64
CA LEU A 235 1.19 3.88 31.79
C LEU A 235 2.00 4.31 33.02
N LYS A 236 1.97 5.61 33.37
CA LYS A 236 2.60 6.10 34.61
C LYS A 236 1.87 5.61 35.86
N SER A 237 0.54 5.49 35.82
CA SER A 237 -0.26 4.99 36.94
C SER A 237 -0.25 3.46 37.10
N ALA A 238 0.17 2.73 36.06
CA ALA A 238 0.32 1.27 36.09
C ALA A 238 1.70 0.82 36.62
N ARG A 239 2.55 1.77 37.02
CA ARG A 239 3.84 1.54 37.68
C ARG A 239 3.72 1.64 39.18
#